data_AF-A0A4U6CNX2-F1
#
_entry.id   AF-A0A4U6CNX2-F1
#
_cell.length_a   1.000
_cell.length_b   1.000
_cell.length_c   1.000
_cell.angle_alpha   90.00
_cell.angle_beta   90.00
_cell.angle_gamma   90.00
#
_symmetry.space_group_name_H-M   'P 1'
#
loop_
_entity.id
_entity.type
_entity.pdbx_description
1 polymer ?
#
loop_
_entity_poly.entity_id
_entity_poly.type
_entity_poly.pdbx_seq_one_letter_code
_entity_poly.pdbx_strand_id
1 'polypeptide(L)' 'MITAPADGKLVFLKNLAENQYLKATDTLFALMPVEETFIAAVDIPVRGMGKARIGQKVILKLMRNLVCWKER' A
#
# COMPACT_ATOMS: atom_id res chain seq x y z
N MET A 1 -0.36 25.42 9.09
CA MET A 1 0.52 24.69 8.15
C MET A 1 0.23 23.22 8.32
N ILE A 2 -0.03 22.49 7.23
CA ILE A 2 -0.30 21.04 7.30
C ILE A 2 1.03 20.33 7.04
N THR A 3 1.46 19.49 7.98
CA THR A 3 2.71 18.74 7.91
C THR A 3 2.44 17.26 8.08
N ALA A 4 3.36 16.43 7.59
CA ALA A 4 3.30 15.00 7.84
C ALA A 4 3.34 14.72 9.36
N PRO A 5 2.50 13.81 9.89
CA PRO A 5 2.50 13.47 11.30
C PRO A 5 3.65 12.53 11.70
N ALA A 6 4.26 11.82 10.75
CA ALA A 6 5.35 10.87 10.99
C ALA A 6 6.22 10.71 9.73
N ASP A 7 7.45 10.23 9.92
CA ASP A 7 8.34 9.84 8.83
C ASP A 7 7.82 8.56 8.16
N GLY A 8 7.84 8.55 6.83
CA GLY A 8 7.26 7.45 6.07
C GLY A 8 7.28 7.69 4.57
N LYS A 9 6.77 6.70 3.83
CA LYS A 9 6.59 6.77 2.40
C LYS A 9 5.20 7.30 2.07
N LEU A 10 5.12 8.28 1.18
CA LEU A 10 3.85 8.79 0.65
C LEU A 10 3.20 7.71 -0.23
N VAL A 11 2.02 7.24 0.18
CA VAL A 11 1.23 6.23 -0.56
C VAL A 11 0.16 6.89 -1.41
N PHE A 12 -0.41 7.97 -0.91
CA PHE A 12 -1.47 8.71 -1.57
C PHE A 12 -1.29 10.20 -1.34
N LEU A 13 -1.54 10.98 -2.39
CA LEU A 13 -1.62 12.44 -2.35
C LEU A 13 -2.83 12.87 -3.18
N LYS A 14 -3.72 13.64 -2.56
CA LYS A 14 -4.82 14.31 -3.26
C LYS A 14 -4.24 15.43 -4.12
N ASN A 15 -4.65 15.51 -5.37
CA ASN A 15 -4.32 16.65 -6.22
C ASN A 15 -5.04 17.90 -5.67
N LEU A 16 -4.27 18.91 -5.31
CA LEU A 16 -4.76 20.18 -4.78
C LEU A 16 -4.57 21.28 -5.82
N ALA A 17 -5.57 22.14 -5.95
CA ALA A 17 -5.54 23.31 -6.81
C ALA A 17 -5.69 24.60 -5.99
N GLU A 18 -5.27 25.71 -6.56
CA GLU A 18 -5.44 27.02 -5.93
C GLU A 18 -6.93 27.34 -5.72
N ASN A 19 -7.25 27.95 -4.58
CA ASN A 19 -8.62 28.30 -4.17
C ASN A 19 -9.60 27.12 -4.10
N GLN A 20 -9.10 25.90 -3.93
CA GLN A 20 -9.94 24.73 -3.72
C GLN A 20 -10.55 24.75 -2.30
N TYR A 21 -11.87 24.61 -2.22
CA TYR A 21 -12.56 24.40 -0.95
C TYR A 21 -12.27 23.00 -0.41
N LEU A 22 -11.79 22.92 0.83
CA LEU A 22 -11.48 21.66 1.53
C LEU A 22 -12.35 21.55 2.79
N LYS A 23 -12.86 20.34 3.02
CA LYS A 23 -13.57 20.03 4.27
C LYS A 23 -12.61 19.42 5.28
N ALA A 24 -12.89 19.55 6.57
CA ALA A 24 -12.06 18.98 7.63
C ALA A 24 -11.96 17.43 7.57
N THR A 25 -12.93 16.78 6.93
CA THR A 25 -12.97 15.33 6.72
C THR A 25 -12.24 14.88 5.45
N ASP A 26 -11.69 15.79 4.65
CA ASP A 26 -11.01 15.43 3.41
C ASP A 26 -9.62 14.85 3.69
N THR A 27 -9.39 13.63 3.22
CA THR A 27 -8.06 13.02 3.24
C THR A 27 -7.17 13.70 2.20
N LEU A 28 -6.11 14.37 2.66
CA LEU A 28 -5.17 15.10 1.80
C LEU A 28 -4.01 14.21 1.35
N PHE A 29 -3.49 13.39 2.26
CA PHE A 29 -2.42 12.44 1.96
C PHE A 29 -2.47 11.27 2.94
N ALA A 30 -1.88 10.15 2.52
CA ALA A 30 -1.65 8.99 3.37
C ALA A 30 -0.18 8.60 3.32
N LEU A 31 0.39 8.34 4.49
CA LEU A 31 1.77 7.94 4.68
C LEU A 31 1.82 6.53 5.25
N MET A 32 2.77 5.75 4.77
CA MET A 32 3.14 4.46 5.33
C MET A 32 4.43 4.64 6.14
N PRO A 33 4.40 4.51 7.47
CA PRO A 33 5.57 4.57 8.34
C PRO A 33 6.71 3.63 7.89
N VAL A 34 7.96 3.99 8.25
CA VAL A 34 9.15 3.24 7.85
C VAL A 34 9.30 1.90 8.61
N GLU A 35 8.81 1.83 9.85
CA GLU A 35 8.97 0.66 10.74
C GLU A 35 7.77 -0.30 10.74
N GLU A 36 7.10 -0.48 9.60
CA GLU A 36 5.93 -1.34 9.55
C GLU A 36 6.25 -2.83 9.33
N THR A 37 5.45 -3.67 9.99
CA THR A 37 5.43 -5.11 9.74
C THR A 37 4.55 -5.39 8.53
N PHE A 38 5.14 -5.82 7.42
CA PHE A 38 4.38 -6.19 6.22
C PHE A 38 3.58 -7.47 6.44
N ILE A 39 2.26 -7.37 6.29
CA ILE A 39 1.35 -8.53 6.31
C ILE A 39 1.00 -8.88 4.86
N ALA A 40 1.36 -10.10 4.43
CA ALA A 40 0.96 -10.62 3.13
C ALA A 40 -0.29 -11.50 3.29
N ALA A 41 -1.35 -11.18 2.55
CA ALA A 41 -2.52 -12.04 2.39
C ALA A 41 -2.35 -12.92 1.14
N VAL A 42 -2.66 -14.21 1.24
CA VAL A 42 -2.56 -15.17 0.14
C VAL A 42 -3.83 -16.01 0.10
N ASP A 43 -4.43 -16.12 -1.08
CA ASP A 43 -5.55 -17.02 -1.31
C ASP A 43 -5.05 -18.44 -1.59
N ILE A 44 -5.53 -19.41 -0.80
CA ILE A 44 -5.20 -20.82 -0.98
C ILE A 44 -6.45 -21.55 -1.47
N PRO A 45 -6.43 -22.20 -2.65
CA PRO A 45 -7.56 -22.96 -3.12
C PRO A 45 -7.85 -24.15 -2.20
N VAL A 46 -9.13 -24.51 -2.05
CA VAL A 46 -9.60 -25.61 -1.18
C VAL A 46 -8.83 -26.91 -1.42
N ARG A 47 -8.49 -27.19 -2.68
CA ARG A 47 -7.59 -28.29 -3.09
C ARG A 47 -6.13 -27.95 -2.72
N GLY A 48 -5.82 -27.96 -1.43
CA GLY A 48 -4.49 -27.61 -0.91
C GLY A 48 -4.48 -27.11 0.53
N MET A 49 -5.64 -26.71 1.07
CA MET A 49 -5.77 -26.12 2.41
C MET A 49 -5.22 -27.02 3.52
N GLY A 50 -5.40 -28.34 3.43
CA GLY A 50 -4.88 -29.29 4.43
C GLY A 50 -3.35 -29.36 4.56
N LYS A 51 -2.61 -28.72 3.65
CA LYS A 51 -1.14 -28.63 3.68
C LYS A 51 -0.63 -27.37 4.36
N ALA A 52 -1.49 -26.39 4.65
CA ALA A 52 -1.13 -25.14 5.30
C ALA A 52 -1.14 -25.31 6.82
N ARG A 53 -0.08 -24.84 7.51
CA ARG A 53 0.03 -24.87 8.98
C ARG A 53 0.62 -23.57 9.51
N ILE A 54 0.24 -23.21 10.74
CA ILE A 54 0.83 -22.07 11.46
C ILE A 54 2.33 -22.32 11.63
N GLY A 55 3.16 -21.29 11.37
CA GLY A 55 4.62 -21.38 11.45
C GLY A 55 5.28 -22.02 10.22
N GLN A 56 4.53 -22.36 9.18
CA GLN A 56 5.09 -22.87 7.93
C GLN A 56 5.89 -21.78 7.21
N LYS A 57 7.12 -22.11 6.83
CA LYS A 57 7.95 -21.25 5.98
C LYS A 57 7.42 -21.30 4.55
N VAL A 58 7.23 -20.13 3.97
CA VAL A 58 6.75 -19.96 2.59
C VAL A 58 7.76 -19.14 1.79
N ILE A 59 7.80 -19.38 0.48
CA ILE A 59 8.63 -18.60 -0.45
C ILE A 59 7.71 -17.61 -1.13
N LEU A 60 7.93 -16.31 -0.88
CA LEU A 60 7.22 -15.23 -1.55
C LEU A 60 8.04 -14.77 -2.77
N LYS A 61 7.42 -14.83 -3.96
CA LYS A 61 8.00 -14.27 -5.18
C LYS A 61 7.29 -12.98 -5.54
N LEU A 62 7.96 -11.85 -5.30
CA LEU A 62 7.46 -10.54 -5.68
C LEU A 62 7.70 -10.32 -7.19
N MET A 63 6.62 -10.29 -7.96
CA MET A 63 6.67 -9.89 -9.37
C MET A 63 6.45 -8.38 -9.46
N ARG A 64 7.42 -7.65 -10.03
CA ARG A 64 7.29 -6.22 -10.30
C ARG A 64 6.64 -6.04 -11.67
N ASN A 65 5.32 -5.82 -11.68
CA ASN A 65 4.61 -5.45 -12.90
C ASN A 65 4.79 -3.95 -13.12
N LEU A 66 5.95 -3.56 -13.64
CA LEU A 66 6.10 -2.23 -14.23
C LEU A 66 5.34 -2.25 -15.56
N VAL A 67 4.12 -1.75 -15.56
CA VAL A 67 3.46 -1.31 -16.80
C VAL A 67 4.28 -0.14 -17.31
N CYS A 68 5.19 -0.45 -18.24
CA CYS A 68 5.88 0.55 -19.03
C CYS A 68 4.83 1.19 -19.94
N TRP A 69 4.31 2.35 -19.55
CA TRP A 69 3.64 3.24 -20.48
C TRP A 69 4.68 3.67 -21.51
N LYS A 70 4.61 3.06 -22.69
CA LYS A 70 5.31 3.56 -23.87
C LYS A 70 4.46 4.69 -24.43
N GLU A 71 4.85 5.91 -24.12
CA GLU A 71 4.36 7.13 -24.76
C GLU A 71 4.62 7.02 -26.28
N ARG A 72 3.65 7.52 -27.06
CA ARG A 72 3.57 7.40 -28.52
C ARG A 72 4.58 8.31 -29.21
#